data_AF-A0AA42BB84-F1
#
_entry.id   AF-A0AA42BB84-F1
#
_cell.length_a   1.000
_cell.length_b   1.000
_cell.length_c   1.000
_cell.angle_alpha   90.00
_cell.angle_beta   90.00
_cell.angle_gamma   90.00
#
_symmetry.space_group_name_H-M   'P 1'
#
loop_
_entity.id
_entity.type
_entity.pdbx_description
1 polymer ?
#
loop_
_entity_poly.entity_id
_entity_poly.type
_entity_poly.pdbx_seq_one_letter_code
_entity_poly.pdbx_strand_id
1 'polypeptide(L)'
;SRLVPYAQFFPSEKFDGLRIVTKEAVLRCGKPKRIYSDNGKIYRSEVLQYACAEMGITLIHTQPYDPQSKGKIERFFRTVQTRFYPLLELNPPKSLDELNERFWKWLEEEYHRKPHASLDGKTPHEVFQSQVHLVSFIEDGDWLDAIFLKREHRKVKADGTITLNKQLYEVPPRFIGQSIELRYDERGVYVYEDGKRVAEAIRVRLEDNAYVKRHRSPFAAIPAKEGGHGV
;
A
#
# COMPACT_ATOMS: atom_id res chain seq x y z
N SER A 1 9.50 -0.52 -22.60
CA SER A 1 10.79 -0.01 -22.13
C SER A 1 11.71 -1.04 -21.46
N ARG A 2 11.25 -2.14 -20.82
CA ARG A 2 12.10 -2.93 -19.88
C ARG A 2 12.55 -2.15 -18.64
N LEU A 3 12.01 -0.94 -18.45
CA LEU A 3 12.18 -0.19 -17.22
C LEU A 3 11.61 -1.02 -16.07
N VAL A 4 12.31 -1.02 -14.94
CA VAL A 4 11.80 -1.54 -13.68
C VAL A 4 11.30 -0.32 -12.91
N PRO A 5 9.97 -0.12 -12.77
CA PRO A 5 9.42 1.09 -12.17
C PRO A 5 9.84 1.27 -10.71
N TYR A 6 9.88 0.16 -9.97
CA TYR A 6 10.39 0.10 -8.61
C TYR A 6 10.67 -1.36 -8.24
N ALA A 7 11.65 -1.58 -7.37
CA ALA A 7 11.94 -2.86 -6.75
C ALA A 7 12.70 -2.62 -5.44
N GLN A 8 12.47 -3.48 -4.44
CA GLN A 8 13.03 -3.33 -3.10
C GLN A 8 13.15 -4.70 -2.43
N PHE A 9 14.19 -4.87 -1.62
CA PHE A 9 14.38 -6.01 -0.73
C PHE A 9 13.62 -5.80 0.57
N PHE A 10 12.91 -6.83 1.00
CA PHE A 10 12.16 -6.88 2.25
C PHE A 10 12.64 -8.05 3.11
N PRO A 11 12.53 -7.98 4.45
CA PRO A 11 12.94 -9.08 5.32
C PRO A 11 11.97 -10.28 5.25
N SER A 12 10.76 -10.09 4.70
CA SER A 12 9.77 -11.15 4.53
C SER A 12 8.86 -10.89 3.33
N GLU A 13 8.35 -11.96 2.73
CA GLU A 13 7.39 -11.93 1.62
C GLU A 13 5.96 -11.67 2.11
N LYS A 14 5.74 -10.51 2.73
CA LYS A 14 4.41 -10.09 3.20
C LYS A 14 3.74 -9.16 2.19
N PHE A 15 2.42 -9.08 2.29
CA PHE A 15 1.61 -8.17 1.48
C PHE A 15 2.06 -6.70 1.58
N ASP A 16 2.64 -6.29 2.70
CA ASP A 16 3.15 -4.92 2.89
C ASP A 16 4.23 -4.56 1.87
N GLY A 17 5.09 -5.51 1.49
CA GLY A 17 6.08 -5.28 0.45
C GLY A 17 5.43 -5.03 -0.91
N LEU A 18 4.41 -5.81 -1.26
CA LEU A 18 3.66 -5.63 -2.51
C LEU A 18 2.95 -4.27 -2.56
N ARG A 19 2.34 -3.84 -1.45
CA ARG A 19 1.76 -2.50 -1.31
C ARG A 19 2.80 -1.42 -1.57
N ILE A 20 3.93 -1.46 -0.87
CA ILE A 20 5.00 -0.47 -0.98
C ILE A 20 5.51 -0.41 -2.42
N VAL A 21 5.83 -1.57 -3.02
CA VAL A 21 6.39 -1.64 -4.37
C VAL A 21 5.42 -1.12 -5.42
N THR A 22 4.13 -1.47 -5.30
CA THR A 22 3.11 -1.01 -6.25
C THR A 22 2.89 0.50 -6.12
N LYS A 23 2.82 1.02 -4.89
CA LYS A 23 2.68 2.46 -4.63
C LYS A 23 3.84 3.24 -5.23
N GLU A 24 5.08 2.87 -4.90
CA GLU A 24 6.27 3.54 -5.39
C GLU A 24 6.40 3.48 -6.91
N ALA A 25 6.09 2.32 -7.51
CA ALA A 25 6.08 2.16 -8.97
C ALA A 25 5.11 3.14 -9.65
N VAL A 26 3.90 3.28 -9.12
CA VAL A 26 2.86 4.15 -9.68
C VAL A 26 3.19 5.63 -9.47
N LEU A 27 3.74 6.01 -8.30
CA LEU A 27 4.15 7.39 -8.04
C LEU A 27 5.30 7.83 -8.95
N ARG A 28 6.28 6.94 -9.18
CA ARG A 28 7.49 7.28 -9.95
C ARG A 28 7.29 7.20 -11.46
N CYS A 29 6.52 6.23 -11.94
CA CYS A 29 6.41 5.93 -13.37
C CYS A 29 4.98 6.02 -13.90
N GLY A 30 4.05 6.52 -13.08
CA GLY A 30 2.63 6.63 -13.39
C GLY A 30 1.89 5.30 -13.37
N LYS A 31 0.56 5.36 -13.47
CA LYS A 31 -0.29 4.18 -13.42
C LYS A 31 -0.26 3.40 -14.75
N PRO A 32 0.02 2.10 -14.73
CA PRO A 32 -0.08 1.27 -15.91
C PRO A 32 -1.55 1.00 -16.27
N LYS A 33 -1.85 0.67 -17.53
CA LYS A 33 -3.18 0.19 -17.91
C LYS A 33 -3.48 -1.22 -17.38
N ARG A 34 -2.43 -2.04 -17.23
CA ARG A 34 -2.52 -3.47 -16.88
C ARG A 34 -1.35 -3.87 -16.00
N ILE A 35 -1.61 -4.69 -14.98
CA ILE A 35 -0.59 -5.38 -14.20
C ILE A 35 -0.75 -6.88 -14.45
N TYR A 36 0.35 -7.54 -14.80
CA TYR A 36 0.39 -8.99 -14.92
C TYR A 36 1.04 -9.56 -13.66
N SER A 37 0.36 -10.48 -12.97
CA SER A 37 0.90 -11.19 -11.81
C SER A 37 0.77 -12.69 -11.98
N ASP A 38 1.59 -13.44 -11.25
CA ASP A 38 1.35 -14.87 -11.09
C ASP A 38 0.18 -15.14 -10.10
N ASN A 39 -0.12 -16.43 -9.90
CA ASN A 39 -1.19 -16.89 -9.02
C ASN A 39 -0.78 -17.00 -7.54
N GLY A 40 0.34 -16.39 -7.14
CA GLY A 40 0.76 -16.33 -5.75
C GLY A 40 -0.29 -15.68 -4.87
N LYS A 41 -0.44 -16.18 -3.63
CA LYS A 41 -1.50 -15.75 -2.69
C LYS A 41 -1.49 -14.24 -2.46
N ILE A 42 -0.32 -13.62 -2.40
CA ILE A 42 -0.17 -12.17 -2.19
C ILE A 42 -0.80 -11.34 -3.31
N TYR A 43 -0.76 -11.83 -4.55
CA TYR A 43 -1.28 -11.13 -5.72
C TYR A 43 -2.78 -11.35 -5.92
N ARG A 44 -3.34 -12.40 -5.31
CA ARG A 44 -4.78 -12.65 -5.26
C ARG A 44 -5.48 -11.96 -4.09
N SER A 45 -4.77 -11.11 -3.35
CA SER A 45 -5.39 -10.41 -2.22
C SER A 45 -6.47 -9.46 -2.72
N GLU A 46 -7.60 -9.42 -1.99
CA GLU A 46 -8.69 -8.49 -2.30
C GLU A 46 -8.19 -7.04 -2.31
N VAL A 47 -7.27 -6.70 -1.40
CA VAL A 47 -6.70 -5.35 -1.31
C VAL A 47 -6.01 -4.93 -2.61
N LEU A 48 -5.20 -5.80 -3.23
CA LEU A 48 -4.56 -5.46 -4.51
C LEU A 48 -5.61 -5.34 -5.63
N GLN A 49 -6.60 -6.24 -5.67
CA GLN A 49 -7.67 -6.18 -6.68
C GLN A 49 -8.46 -4.87 -6.59
N TYR A 50 -8.86 -4.48 -5.37
CA TYR A 50 -9.52 -3.20 -5.12
C TYR A 50 -8.63 -2.02 -5.48
N ALA A 51 -7.38 -1.99 -5.04
CA ALA A 51 -6.47 -0.89 -5.37
C ALA A 51 -6.27 -0.74 -6.89
N CYS A 52 -6.12 -1.86 -7.61
CA CYS A 52 -6.06 -1.83 -9.07
C CYS A 52 -7.35 -1.29 -9.69
N ALA A 53 -8.52 -1.72 -9.22
CA ALA A 53 -9.81 -1.26 -9.71
C ALA A 53 -10.01 0.26 -9.49
N GLU A 54 -9.71 0.76 -8.28
CA GLU A 54 -9.78 2.20 -7.93
C GLU A 54 -8.86 3.06 -8.81
N MET A 55 -7.67 2.55 -9.14
CA MET A 55 -6.75 3.23 -10.07
C MET A 55 -7.15 3.08 -11.55
N GLY A 56 -8.13 2.23 -11.88
CA GLY A 56 -8.49 1.90 -13.26
C GLY A 56 -7.45 1.01 -13.97
N ILE A 57 -6.77 0.15 -13.21
CA ILE A 57 -5.75 -0.79 -13.68
C ILE A 57 -6.38 -2.18 -13.78
N THR A 58 -6.24 -2.85 -14.94
CA THR A 58 -6.65 -4.25 -15.06
C THR A 58 -5.58 -5.17 -14.45
N LEU A 59 -5.91 -5.88 -13.37
CA LEU A 59 -5.07 -6.94 -12.82
C LEU A 59 -5.32 -8.24 -13.59
N ILE A 60 -4.28 -8.79 -14.22
CA ILE A 60 -4.33 -10.02 -15.02
C ILE A 60 -3.48 -11.09 -14.34
N HIS A 61 -4.10 -12.19 -13.96
CA HIS A 61 -3.39 -13.36 -13.45
C HIS A 61 -2.98 -14.27 -14.59
N THR A 62 -1.73 -14.74 -14.59
CA THR A 62 -1.25 -15.71 -15.57
C THR A 62 -2.12 -16.97 -15.53
N GLN A 63 -2.56 -17.45 -16.69
CA GLN A 63 -3.11 -18.81 -16.78
C GLN A 63 -2.01 -19.82 -16.44
N PRO A 64 -2.35 -21.01 -15.92
CA PRO A 64 -1.40 -22.12 -15.85
C PRO A 64 -0.73 -22.28 -17.22
N TYR A 65 0.61 -22.33 -17.26
CA TYR A 65 1.42 -22.51 -18.48
C TYR A 65 1.49 -21.33 -19.47
N ASP A 66 1.48 -20.07 -19.02
CA ASP A 66 1.89 -18.91 -19.83
C ASP A 66 3.38 -18.52 -19.59
N PRO A 67 4.35 -19.11 -20.30
CA PRO A 67 5.78 -18.85 -20.13
C PRO A 67 6.22 -17.48 -20.67
N GLN A 68 5.47 -16.86 -21.59
CA GLN A 68 5.89 -15.59 -22.22
C GLN A 68 5.83 -14.42 -21.24
N SER A 69 4.84 -14.42 -20.34
CA SER A 69 4.69 -13.37 -19.32
C SER A 69 5.85 -13.36 -18.30
N LYS A 70 6.40 -14.53 -17.96
CA LYS A 70 7.46 -14.69 -16.95
C LYS A 70 8.87 -14.40 -17.46
N GLY A 71 9.13 -14.59 -18.76
CA GLY A 71 10.48 -14.42 -19.30
C GLY A 71 11.09 -13.02 -19.10
N LYS A 72 10.26 -11.97 -18.93
CA LYS A 72 10.76 -10.61 -18.65
C LYS A 72 11.34 -10.51 -17.24
N ILE A 73 10.60 -10.99 -16.24
CA ILE A 73 11.04 -10.92 -14.84
C ILE A 73 12.18 -11.90 -14.57
N GLU A 74 12.15 -13.10 -15.17
CA GLU A 74 13.24 -14.08 -15.05
C GLU A 74 14.56 -13.54 -15.62
N ARG A 75 14.51 -12.86 -16.77
CA ARG A 75 15.68 -12.19 -17.35
C ARG A 75 16.19 -11.07 -16.46
N PHE A 76 15.29 -10.30 -15.85
CA PHE A 76 15.67 -9.26 -14.91
C PHE A 76 16.35 -9.86 -13.67
N PHE A 77 15.77 -10.89 -13.04
CA PHE A 77 16.38 -11.56 -11.88
C PHE A 77 17.74 -12.16 -12.21
N ARG A 78 17.90 -12.77 -13.39
CA ARG A 78 19.23 -13.21 -13.84
C ARG A 78 20.22 -12.06 -13.96
N THR A 79 19.78 -10.89 -14.40
CA THR A 79 20.63 -9.69 -14.48
C THR A 79 21.03 -9.22 -13.09
N VAL A 80 20.11 -9.20 -12.12
CA VAL A 80 20.41 -8.89 -10.71
C VAL A 80 21.46 -9.87 -10.16
N GLN A 81 21.25 -11.17 -10.36
CA GLN A 81 22.17 -12.22 -9.89
C GLN A 81 23.58 -12.12 -10.49
N THR A 82 23.67 -11.78 -11.79
CA THR A 82 24.96 -11.78 -12.50
C THR A 82 25.69 -10.45 -12.49
N ARG A 83 25.01 -9.34 -12.13
CA ARG A 83 25.60 -8.00 -12.20
C ARG A 83 25.49 -7.17 -10.93
N PHE A 84 24.46 -7.38 -10.12
CA PHE A 84 24.30 -6.65 -8.86
C PHE A 84 24.91 -7.42 -7.70
N TYR A 85 24.56 -8.70 -7.52
CA TYR A 85 25.06 -9.50 -6.39
C TYR A 85 26.59 -9.63 -6.32
N PRO A 86 27.35 -9.76 -7.44
CA PRO A 86 28.81 -9.77 -7.37
C PRO A 86 29.41 -8.49 -6.77
N LEU A 87 28.72 -7.34 -6.89
CA LEU A 87 29.15 -6.08 -6.26
C LEU A 87 29.03 -6.14 -4.73
N LEU A 88 28.09 -6.94 -4.21
CA LEU A 88 27.87 -7.13 -2.79
C LEU A 88 28.84 -8.14 -2.18
N GLU A 89 29.34 -9.11 -2.96
CA GLU A 89 30.34 -10.07 -2.49
C GLU A 89 31.66 -9.38 -2.12
N LEU A 90 32.08 -8.38 -2.91
CA LEU A 90 33.29 -7.61 -2.66
C LEU A 90 33.15 -6.63 -1.48
N ASN A 91 31.93 -6.16 -1.21
CA ASN A 91 31.64 -5.21 -0.15
C ASN A 91 30.21 -5.42 0.36
N PRO A 92 30.01 -6.29 1.37
CA PRO A 92 28.68 -6.61 1.89
C PRO A 92 27.98 -5.38 2.48
N PRO A 93 26.66 -5.21 2.29
CA PRO A 93 25.90 -4.14 2.93
C PRO A 93 25.77 -4.42 4.44
N LYS A 94 25.75 -3.37 5.25
CA LYS A 94 25.65 -3.43 6.71
C LYS A 94 24.21 -3.47 7.22
N SER A 95 23.25 -3.07 6.37
CA SER A 95 21.83 -3.07 6.68
C SER A 95 20.98 -3.34 5.44
N LEU A 96 19.70 -3.66 5.65
CA LEU A 96 18.72 -3.79 4.58
C LEU A 96 18.51 -2.46 3.84
N ASP A 97 18.56 -1.34 4.56
CA ASP A 97 18.42 -0.01 3.98
C ASP A 97 19.60 0.29 3.06
N GLU A 98 20.83 0.01 3.49
CA GLU A 98 22.02 0.18 2.65
C GLU A 98 21.98 -0.74 1.42
N LEU A 99 21.49 -1.98 1.56
CA LEU A 99 21.28 -2.88 0.42
C LEU A 99 20.32 -2.26 -0.60
N ASN A 100 19.20 -1.71 -0.13
CA ASN A 100 18.21 -1.08 -0.99
C ASN A 100 18.74 0.20 -1.67
N GLU A 101 19.44 1.07 -0.95
CA GLU A 101 20.09 2.26 -1.52
C GLU A 101 21.06 1.89 -2.65
N ARG A 102 21.95 0.92 -2.39
CA ARG A 102 22.89 0.42 -3.40
C ARG A 102 22.16 -0.20 -4.58
N PHE A 103 21.08 -0.94 -4.34
CA PHE A 103 20.28 -1.54 -5.40
C PHE A 103 19.58 -0.50 -6.27
N TRP A 104 18.95 0.52 -5.68
CA TRP A 104 18.31 1.60 -6.43
C TRP A 104 19.32 2.39 -7.26
N LYS A 105 20.49 2.67 -6.69
CA LYS A 105 21.59 3.31 -7.43
C LYS A 105 22.02 2.46 -8.63
N TRP A 106 22.27 1.17 -8.43
CA TRP A 106 22.61 0.26 -9.53
C TRP A 106 21.49 0.18 -10.58
N LEU A 107 20.22 0.15 -10.15
CA LEU A 107 19.09 0.06 -11.06
C LEU A 107 19.01 1.29 -11.97
N GLU A 108 19.15 2.48 -11.39
CA GLU A 108 19.11 3.76 -12.08
C GLU A 108 20.36 3.95 -12.96
N GLU A 109 21.57 3.90 -12.37
CA GLU A 109 22.81 4.28 -13.03
C GLU A 109 23.31 3.21 -14.03
N GLU A 110 23.09 1.93 -13.76
CA GLU A 110 23.58 0.84 -14.59
C GLU A 110 22.47 0.18 -15.42
N TYR A 111 21.44 -0.36 -14.78
CA TYR A 111 20.46 -1.20 -15.49
C TYR A 111 19.60 -0.40 -16.48
N HIS A 112 19.07 0.75 -16.07
CA HIS A 112 18.21 1.59 -16.92
C HIS A 112 18.97 2.35 -18.01
N ARG A 113 20.28 2.57 -17.84
CA ARG A 113 21.15 3.29 -18.78
C ARG A 113 21.98 2.38 -19.68
N LYS A 114 21.93 1.06 -19.49
CA LYS A 114 22.62 0.11 -20.36
C LYS A 114 21.77 -0.27 -21.58
N PRO A 115 22.35 -0.35 -22.79
CA PRO A 115 21.70 -0.91 -23.96
C PRO A 115 21.18 -2.34 -23.74
N HIS A 116 19.93 -2.60 -24.13
CA HIS A 116 19.35 -3.95 -24.10
C HIS A 116 19.11 -4.46 -25.52
N ALA A 117 19.57 -5.68 -25.82
CA ALA A 117 19.37 -6.29 -27.14
C ALA A 117 17.89 -6.42 -27.53
N SER A 118 16.98 -6.61 -26.57
CA SER A 118 15.53 -6.67 -26.83
C SER A 118 14.86 -5.31 -27.09
N LEU A 119 15.64 -4.23 -27.10
CA LEU A 119 15.22 -2.86 -27.36
C LEU A 119 16.02 -2.25 -28.53
N ASP A 120 16.56 -3.10 -29.42
CA ASP A 120 17.33 -2.67 -30.58
C ASP A 120 18.53 -1.78 -30.20
N GLY A 121 19.19 -2.10 -29.09
CA GLY A 121 20.35 -1.35 -28.59
C GLY A 121 20.00 -0.08 -27.80
N LYS A 122 18.72 0.27 -27.66
CA LYS A 122 18.29 1.37 -26.79
C LYS A 122 18.33 0.98 -25.32
N THR A 123 18.42 1.98 -24.47
CA THR A 123 18.35 1.83 -23.01
C THR A 123 16.89 1.81 -22.53
N PRO A 124 16.59 1.13 -21.41
CA PRO A 124 15.26 1.21 -20.82
C PRO A 124 14.78 2.64 -20.54
N HIS A 125 15.69 3.51 -20.11
CA HIS A 125 15.42 4.92 -19.84
C HIS A 125 14.97 5.65 -21.11
N GLU A 126 15.73 5.56 -22.21
CA GLU A 126 15.39 6.19 -23.49
C GLU A 126 14.01 5.76 -24.01
N VAL A 127 13.74 4.45 -23.96
CA VAL A 127 12.45 3.92 -24.44
C VAL A 127 11.31 4.41 -23.56
N PHE A 128 11.49 4.46 -22.24
CA PHE A 128 10.45 4.99 -21.33
C PHE A 128 10.22 6.48 -21.57
N GLN A 129 11.29 7.28 -21.65
CA GLN A 129 11.20 8.72 -21.86
C GLN A 129 10.47 9.06 -23.17
N SER A 130 10.71 8.30 -24.24
CA SER A 130 10.00 8.48 -25.52
C SER A 130 8.48 8.27 -25.42
N GLN A 131 8.01 7.59 -24.38
CA GLN A 131 6.60 7.22 -24.16
C GLN A 131 5.98 7.91 -22.94
N VAL A 132 6.72 8.78 -22.24
CA VAL A 132 6.27 9.39 -20.98
C VAL A 132 4.99 10.23 -21.16
N HIS A 133 4.79 10.81 -22.34
CA HIS A 133 3.59 11.57 -22.68
C HIS A 133 2.30 10.73 -22.71
N LEU A 134 2.41 9.39 -22.75
CA LEU A 134 1.28 8.44 -22.70
C LEU A 134 0.95 7.99 -21.27
N VAL A 135 1.74 8.41 -20.29
CA VAL A 135 1.64 7.98 -18.89
C VAL A 135 0.71 8.92 -18.13
N SER A 136 -0.21 8.35 -17.35
CA SER A 136 -1.03 9.10 -16.40
C SER A 136 -0.41 8.97 -15.01
N PHE A 137 -0.13 10.10 -14.36
CA PHE A 137 0.39 10.12 -12.99
C PHE A 137 -0.75 10.24 -11.98
N ILE A 138 -0.50 9.80 -10.75
CA ILE A 138 -1.40 9.97 -9.61
C ILE A 138 -0.79 11.05 -8.73
N GLU A 139 -1.52 12.15 -8.56
CA GLU A 139 -1.04 13.32 -7.80
C GLU A 139 -1.42 13.25 -6.32
N ASP A 140 -2.51 12.56 -5.99
CA ASP A 140 -3.02 12.42 -4.63
C ASP A 140 -2.41 11.20 -3.93
N GLY A 141 -1.32 11.44 -3.20
CA GLY A 141 -0.63 10.42 -2.41
C GLY A 141 -1.44 9.89 -1.24
N ASP A 142 -2.30 10.73 -0.63
CA ASP A 142 -3.13 10.35 0.51
C ASP A 142 -4.27 9.42 0.09
N TRP A 143 -4.89 9.72 -1.05
CA TRP A 143 -5.85 8.81 -1.69
C TRP A 143 -5.18 7.49 -2.06
N LEU A 144 -3.97 7.53 -2.61
CA LEU A 144 -3.23 6.32 -2.97
C LEU A 144 -2.93 5.46 -1.74
N ASP A 145 -2.58 6.06 -0.61
CA ASP A 145 -2.44 5.33 0.66
C ASP A 145 -3.75 4.71 1.12
N ALA A 146 -4.85 5.44 1.01
CA ALA A 146 -6.17 4.99 1.45
C ALA A 146 -6.69 3.77 0.67
N ILE A 147 -6.40 3.66 -0.64
CA ILE A 147 -6.92 2.53 -1.45
C ILE A 147 -6.24 1.20 -1.12
N PHE A 148 -5.03 1.21 -0.54
CA PHE A 148 -4.28 0.03 -0.12
C PHE A 148 -4.54 -0.41 1.33
N LEU A 149 -5.43 0.27 2.05
CA LEU A 149 -5.86 -0.15 3.38
C LEU A 149 -6.73 -1.41 3.30
N LYS A 150 -6.60 -2.31 4.28
CA LYS A 150 -7.51 -3.45 4.45
C LYS A 150 -8.90 -2.92 4.76
N ARG A 151 -9.93 -3.54 4.16
CA ARG A 151 -11.32 -3.09 4.29
C ARG A 151 -12.15 -4.13 5.02
N GLU A 152 -12.99 -3.69 5.93
CA GLU A 152 -13.91 -4.57 6.65
C GLU A 152 -15.15 -3.81 7.11
N HIS A 153 -16.32 -4.44 7.06
CA HIS A 153 -17.55 -3.85 7.60
C HIS A 153 -17.81 -4.38 9.00
N ARG A 154 -18.08 -3.49 9.94
CA ARG A 154 -18.43 -3.85 11.32
C ARG A 154 -19.64 -3.08 11.79
N LYS A 155 -20.55 -3.78 12.48
CA LYS A 155 -21.68 -3.15 13.17
C LYS A 155 -21.19 -2.54 14.48
N VAL A 156 -21.50 -1.27 14.70
CA VAL A 156 -21.21 -0.56 15.94
C VAL A 156 -22.20 -0.98 17.02
N LYS A 157 -21.67 -1.38 18.17
CA LYS A 157 -22.45 -1.82 19.34
C LYS A 157 -23.14 -0.63 20.01
N ALA A 158 -24.09 -0.92 20.90
CA ALA A 158 -24.83 0.09 21.67
C ALA A 158 -23.93 0.97 22.55
N ASP A 159 -22.76 0.47 22.94
CA ASP A 159 -21.74 1.19 23.72
C ASP A 159 -20.78 2.04 22.86
N GLY A 160 -21.01 2.14 21.54
CA GLY A 160 -20.15 2.92 20.63
C GLY A 160 -18.86 2.20 20.22
N THR A 161 -18.77 0.88 20.42
CA THR A 161 -17.55 0.12 20.10
C THR A 161 -17.70 -0.83 18.91
N ILE A 162 -16.56 -1.15 18.29
CA ILE A 162 -16.41 -2.23 17.30
C ILE A 162 -15.29 -3.18 17.70
N THR A 163 -15.36 -4.43 17.26
CA THR A 163 -14.28 -5.40 17.42
C THR A 163 -13.64 -5.69 16.06
N LEU A 164 -12.33 -5.51 15.97
CA LEU A 164 -11.52 -5.73 14.77
C LEU A 164 -10.24 -6.44 15.17
N ASN A 165 -9.86 -7.53 14.48
CA ASN A 165 -8.67 -8.33 14.80
C ASN A 165 -8.54 -8.71 16.29
N LYS A 166 -9.67 -9.08 16.92
CA LYS A 166 -9.78 -9.41 18.35
C LYS A 166 -9.47 -8.25 19.32
N GLN A 167 -9.36 -7.03 18.82
CA GLN A 167 -9.18 -5.81 19.63
C GLN A 167 -10.46 -4.96 19.57
N LEU A 168 -10.73 -4.23 20.65
CA LEU A 168 -11.90 -3.35 20.77
C LEU A 168 -11.48 -1.91 20.46
N TYR A 169 -12.31 -1.21 19.68
CA TYR A 169 -12.09 0.19 19.31
C TYR A 169 -13.35 1.01 19.57
N GLU A 170 -13.19 2.23 20.04
CA GLU A 170 -14.24 3.25 20.12
C GLU A 170 -14.36 3.98 18.79
N VAL A 171 -15.60 4.27 18.40
CA VAL A 171 -15.93 5.11 17.24
C VAL A 171 -16.93 6.20 17.66
N PRO A 172 -17.10 7.26 16.86
CA PRO A 172 -18.07 8.31 17.18
C PRO A 172 -19.49 7.75 17.45
N PRO A 173 -20.18 8.20 18.52
CA PRO A 173 -21.51 7.69 18.90
C PRO A 173 -22.58 7.80 17.81
N ARG A 174 -22.41 8.72 16.85
CA ARG A 174 -23.32 8.85 15.70
C ARG A 174 -23.45 7.56 14.89
N PHE A 175 -22.48 6.65 14.99
CA PHE A 175 -22.49 5.37 14.28
C PHE A 175 -23.15 4.22 15.04
N ILE A 176 -23.61 4.42 16.28
CA ILE A 176 -24.21 3.35 17.09
C ILE A 176 -25.33 2.64 16.33
N GLY A 177 -25.28 1.31 16.28
CA GLY A 177 -26.24 0.46 15.59
C GLY A 177 -26.05 0.37 14.07
N GLN A 178 -25.20 1.21 13.47
CA GLN A 178 -24.92 1.21 12.04
C GLN A 178 -23.81 0.21 11.68
N SER A 179 -23.83 -0.28 10.44
CA SER A 179 -22.70 -1.01 9.85
C SER A 179 -21.81 -0.01 9.11
N ILE A 180 -20.56 0.13 9.55
CA ILE A 180 -19.60 1.10 9.01
C ILE A 180 -18.47 0.40 8.24
N GLU A 181 -17.95 1.06 7.21
CA GLU A 181 -16.72 0.64 6.54
C GLU A 181 -15.52 1.05 7.38
N LEU A 182 -14.66 0.09 7.70
CA LEU A 182 -13.38 0.31 8.34
C LEU A 182 -12.27 0.09 7.32
N ARG A 183 -11.33 1.02 7.26
CA ARG A 183 -10.07 0.87 6.55
C ARG A 183 -8.91 0.92 7.52
N TYR A 184 -7.99 -0.03 7.44
CA TYR A 184 -6.93 -0.16 8.45
C TYR A 184 -5.64 -0.78 7.94
N ASP A 185 -4.57 -0.49 8.66
CA ASP A 185 -3.27 -1.14 8.56
C ASP A 185 -2.60 -1.18 9.94
N GLU A 186 -1.27 -1.32 10.00
CA GLU A 186 -0.53 -1.35 11.26
C GLU A 186 -0.49 0.02 11.97
N ARG A 187 -0.76 1.11 11.26
CA ARG A 187 -0.67 2.48 11.79
C ARG A 187 -1.97 2.92 12.46
N GLY A 188 -3.12 2.44 12.00
CA GLY A 188 -4.41 2.85 12.55
C GLY A 188 -5.61 2.16 11.94
N VAL A 189 -6.78 2.49 12.51
CA VAL A 189 -8.10 2.03 12.07
C VAL A 189 -8.95 3.26 11.80
N TYR A 190 -9.52 3.35 10.61
CA TYR A 190 -10.20 4.54 10.14
C TYR A 190 -11.62 4.21 9.69
N VAL A 191 -12.58 5.07 10.01
CA VAL A 191 -13.98 4.96 9.59
C VAL A 191 -14.17 5.71 8.29
N TYR A 192 -14.83 5.06 7.33
CA TYR A 192 -15.13 5.61 6.01
C TYR A 192 -16.64 5.69 5.78
N GLU A 193 -17.08 6.80 5.18
CA GLU A 193 -18.43 7.01 4.62
C GLU A 193 -18.26 7.58 3.21
N ASP A 194 -18.98 7.02 2.22
CA ASP A 194 -18.94 7.46 0.81
C ASP A 194 -17.52 7.65 0.25
N GLY A 195 -16.62 6.72 0.62
CA GLY A 195 -15.22 6.73 0.18
C GLY A 195 -14.32 7.75 0.88
N LYS A 196 -14.82 8.53 1.83
CA LYS A 196 -14.06 9.54 2.58
C LYS A 196 -13.79 9.08 4.00
N ARG A 197 -12.57 9.36 4.49
CA ARG A 197 -12.23 9.17 5.90
C ARG A 197 -12.99 10.19 6.75
N VAL A 198 -13.82 9.72 7.67
CA VAL A 198 -14.65 10.59 8.52
C VAL A 198 -14.27 10.55 9.99
N ALA A 199 -13.57 9.50 10.43
CA ALA A 199 -13.04 9.41 11.80
C ALA A 199 -11.88 8.41 11.87
N GLU A 200 -11.14 8.49 12.97
CA GLU A 200 -10.20 7.45 13.40
C GLU A 200 -10.83 6.69 14.58
N ALA A 201 -10.76 5.36 14.54
CA ALA A 201 -11.25 4.49 15.60
C ALA A 201 -10.13 4.29 16.63
N ILE A 202 -10.42 4.58 17.90
CA ILE A 202 -9.41 4.61 18.96
C ILE A 202 -9.44 3.29 19.72
N ARG A 203 -8.28 2.64 19.84
CA ARG A 203 -8.19 1.34 20.54
C ARG A 203 -8.53 1.51 22.03
N VAL A 204 -9.47 0.70 22.51
CA VAL A 204 -9.82 0.64 23.93
C VAL A 204 -8.68 -0.04 24.69
N ARG A 205 -8.14 0.65 25.70
CA ARG A 205 -7.22 0.07 26.68
C ARG A 205 -8.05 -0.39 27.88
N LEU A 206 -8.29 -1.70 27.96
CA LEU A 206 -9.10 -2.28 29.05
C LEU A 206 -8.52 -2.01 30.45
N GLU A 207 -7.22 -1.75 30.52
CA GLU A 207 -6.47 -1.42 31.74
C GLU A 207 -6.92 -0.09 32.36
N ASP A 208 -7.39 0.87 31.54
CA ASP A 208 -7.85 2.18 32.01
C ASP A 208 -9.21 2.10 32.72
N ASN A 209 -10.02 1.07 32.41
CA ASN A 209 -11.31 0.82 33.07
C ASN A 209 -11.16 0.27 34.49
N ALA A 210 -9.99 -0.28 34.86
CA ALA A 210 -9.76 -0.87 36.16
C ALA A 210 -9.31 0.15 37.24
N TYR A 211 -8.74 1.30 36.86
CA TYR A 211 -8.07 2.20 37.82
C TYR A 211 -8.35 3.70 37.71
N VAL A 212 -9.17 4.21 36.76
CA VAL A 212 -9.33 5.67 36.59
C VAL A 212 -10.80 6.13 36.63
N LYS A 213 -11.08 7.12 37.51
CA LYS A 213 -12.26 8.00 37.45
C LYS A 213 -12.36 8.59 36.04
N ARG A 214 -13.30 8.07 35.23
CA ARG A 214 -13.74 8.54 33.90
C ARG A 214 -12.94 9.73 33.34
N HIS A 215 -11.79 9.46 32.71
CA HIS A 215 -11.36 10.38 31.65
C HIS A 215 -12.41 10.26 30.55
N ARG A 216 -13.08 11.38 30.25
CA ARG A 216 -14.16 11.43 29.25
C ARG A 216 -13.65 10.85 27.94
N SER A 217 -14.41 9.92 27.35
CA SER A 217 -14.17 9.45 25.99
C SER A 217 -13.88 10.67 25.09
N PRO A 218 -12.91 10.59 24.17
CA PRO A 218 -12.65 11.67 23.22
C PRO A 218 -13.88 12.01 22.36
N PHE A 219 -14.88 11.12 22.32
CA PHE A 219 -16.16 11.34 21.65
C PHE A 219 -17.32 11.65 22.61
N ALA A 220 -17.05 11.93 23.88
CA ALA A 220 -18.08 12.30 24.85
C ALA A 220 -18.73 13.64 24.44
N ALA A 221 -20.06 13.66 24.32
CA ALA A 221 -20.80 14.88 24.01
C ALA A 221 -20.59 15.96 25.09
N ILE A 222 -20.29 17.19 24.67
CA ILE A 222 -20.28 18.36 25.54
C ILE A 222 -21.76 18.69 25.85
N PRO A 223 -22.20 18.74 27.12
CA PRO A 223 -23.57 19.12 27.43
C PRO A 223 -23.81 20.57 27.02
N ALA A 224 -24.92 20.82 26.31
CA ALA A 224 -25.37 22.16 25.98
C ALA A 224 -25.63 22.94 27.29
N LYS A 225 -25.09 24.17 27.38
CA LYS A 225 -25.38 25.07 28.50
C LYS A 225 -26.86 25.46 28.44
N GLU A 226 -27.67 24.97 29.37
CA GLU A 226 -29.02 25.49 29.59
C GLU A 226 -28.93 26.94 30.06
N GLY A 227 -29.61 27.83 29.32
CA GLY A 227 -29.79 29.23 29.66
C GLY A 227 -30.72 29.37 30.87
N GLY A 228 -30.21 30.01 31.92
CA GLY A 228 -30.96 30.29 33.14
C GLY A 228 -32.15 31.21 32.87
N HIS A 229 -33.33 30.78 33.33
CA HIS A 229 -34.48 31.65 33.56
C HIS A 229 -34.28 32.36 34.90
N GLY A 230 -34.11 33.69 34.83
CA GLY A 230 -34.16 34.58 35.99
C GLY A 230 -35.61 34.86 36.37
N VAL A 231 -35.86 34.86 37.68
CA VAL A 231 -37.08 35.30 38.36
C VAL A 231 -37.14 36.83 38.38
#